data_AF-A0A231GZF0-F1
#
_entry.id   AF-A0A231GZF0-F1
#
_cell.length_a   1.000
_cell.length_b   1.000
_cell.length_c   1.000
_cell.angle_alpha   90.00
_cell.angle_beta   90.00
_cell.angle_gamma   90.00
#
_symmetry.space_group_name_H-M   'P 1'
#
loop_
_entity.id
_entity.type
_entity.pdbx_description
1 polymer ?
#
loop_
_entity_poly.entity_id
_entity_poly.type
_entity_poly.pdbx_seq_one_letter_code
_entity_poly.pdbx_strand_id
1 'polypeptide(L)'
;MRARDVEIGHTYVVLVPHRLPVARYPDRERLGTSMWVASLLMGARFRLTASNVDYDTDPVTVEGLRLIERSHTDVMLTDDQATALGLAPKQGYRVVGSLVDRTGRVACLPSIEPIRVPVRWLRPADDPRLARCSHRDADLWPFM
;
A
#
# COMPACT_ATOMS: atom_id res chain seq x y z
N MET A 1 -6.73 17.40 6.23
CA MET A 1 -7.50 17.07 7.44
C MET A 1 -6.64 17.26 8.68
N ARG A 2 -7.24 17.40 9.87
CA ARG A 2 -6.54 17.33 11.17
C ARG A 2 -6.70 15.93 11.77
N ALA A 3 -5.83 15.58 12.71
CA ALA A 3 -5.84 14.28 13.40
C ALA A 3 -7.18 13.95 14.06
N ARG A 4 -7.79 14.93 14.74
CA ARG A 4 -9.10 14.79 15.38
C ARG A 4 -10.27 14.55 14.42
N ASP A 5 -10.08 14.79 13.12
CA ASP A 5 -11.12 14.63 12.10
C ASP A 5 -11.05 13.22 11.46
N VAL A 6 -10.08 12.38 11.89
CA VAL A 6 -9.90 11.01 11.38
C VAL A 6 -10.70 10.06 12.26
N GLU A 7 -11.57 9.28 11.62
CA GLU A 7 -12.39 8.25 12.24
C GLU A 7 -11.87 6.87 11.85
N ILE A 8 -11.71 5.99 12.83
CA ILE A 8 -11.29 4.61 12.59
C ILE A 8 -12.41 3.86 11.85
N GLY A 9 -12.03 3.02 10.90
CA GLY A 9 -12.94 2.30 10.00
C GLY A 9 -13.43 3.12 8.80
N HIS A 10 -13.15 4.43 8.75
CA HIS A 10 -13.51 5.26 7.60
C HIS A 10 -12.45 5.25 6.51
N THR A 11 -12.92 5.31 5.26
CA THR A 11 -12.04 5.38 4.08
C THR A 11 -11.81 6.82 3.66
N TYR A 12 -10.54 7.19 3.52
CA TYR A 12 -10.06 8.49 3.07
C TYR A 12 -9.29 8.35 1.76
N VAL A 13 -9.13 9.46 1.03
CA VAL A 13 -8.17 9.54 -0.07
C VAL A 13 -6.88 10.14 0.46
N VAL A 14 -5.78 9.41 0.30
CA VAL A 14 -4.44 9.88 0.60
C VAL A 14 -3.88 10.54 -0.65
N LEU A 15 -3.43 11.79 -0.53
CA LEU A 15 -2.68 12.49 -1.57
C LEU A 15 -1.22 12.57 -1.17
N VAL A 16 -0.38 11.70 -1.73
CA VAL A 16 1.05 11.72 -1.44
C VAL A 16 1.69 12.89 -2.19
N PRO A 17 2.38 13.82 -1.50
CA PRO A 17 3.01 14.95 -2.14
C PRO A 17 3.93 14.53 -3.30
N HIS A 18 3.95 15.33 -4.37
CA HIS A 18 4.86 15.13 -5.51
C HIS A 18 6.34 15.32 -5.13
N ARG A 19 6.61 15.98 -4.00
CA ARG A 19 7.93 16.16 -3.42
C ARG A 19 7.85 16.05 -1.90
N LEU A 20 8.82 15.36 -1.32
CA LEU A 20 8.94 15.17 0.14
C LEU A 20 10.23 15.80 0.65
N PRO A 21 10.31 17.12 0.93
CA PRO A 21 11.56 17.77 1.33
C PRO A 21 12.20 17.14 2.58
N VAL A 22 13.52 16.91 2.57
CA VAL A 22 14.26 16.29 3.69
C VAL A 22 14.00 16.99 5.01
N ALA A 23 13.98 18.33 5.03
CA ALA A 23 13.76 19.13 6.23
C ALA A 23 12.42 18.81 6.94
N ARG A 24 11.43 18.27 6.23
CA ARG A 24 10.11 17.88 6.77
C ARG A 24 9.95 16.37 6.87
N TYR A 25 10.78 15.59 6.16
CA TYR A 25 10.70 14.14 6.05
C TYR A 25 12.12 13.54 6.05
N PRO A 26 12.83 13.61 7.18
CA PRO A 26 14.23 13.18 7.26
C PRO A 26 14.39 11.68 6.99
N ASP A 27 13.42 10.86 7.39
CA ASP A 27 13.46 9.40 7.24
C ASP A 27 13.01 8.89 5.86
N ARG A 28 12.71 9.77 4.90
CA ARG A 28 12.19 9.36 3.57
C ARG A 28 13.12 8.41 2.79
N GLU A 29 14.42 8.46 3.07
CA GLU A 29 15.45 7.64 2.43
C GLU A 29 15.88 6.45 3.30
N ARG A 30 15.39 6.36 4.55
CA ARG A 30 15.77 5.30 5.48
C ARG A 30 14.96 4.04 5.19
N LEU A 31 15.62 3.04 4.61
CA LEU A 31 15.04 1.74 4.27
C LEU A 31 14.26 1.14 5.44
N GLY A 32 13.09 0.58 5.14
CA GLY A 32 12.23 -0.08 6.13
C GLY A 32 11.37 0.87 6.97
N THR A 33 11.52 2.19 6.85
CA THR A 33 10.60 3.13 7.51
C THR A 33 9.31 3.31 6.71
N SER A 34 8.22 3.66 7.40
CA SER A 34 6.95 3.95 6.72
C SER A 34 7.05 5.14 5.76
N MET A 35 7.89 6.13 6.09
CA MET A 35 8.15 7.26 5.19
C MET A 35 8.90 6.85 3.93
N TRP A 36 9.81 5.87 4.01
CA TRP A 36 10.46 5.31 2.83
C TRP A 36 9.46 4.60 1.92
N VAL A 37 8.58 3.76 2.47
CA VAL A 37 7.50 3.11 1.69
C VAL A 37 6.59 4.17 1.03
N ALA A 38 6.17 5.19 1.79
CA ALA A 38 5.37 6.28 1.27
C ALA A 38 6.09 7.11 0.19
N SER A 39 7.43 7.19 0.22
CA SER A 39 8.21 7.91 -0.79
C SER A 39 8.13 7.27 -2.18
N LEU A 40 7.93 5.95 -2.25
CA LEU A 40 7.73 5.22 -3.51
C LEU A 40 6.39 5.60 -4.19
N LEU A 41 5.49 6.21 -3.43
CA LEU A 41 4.16 6.64 -3.87
C LEU A 41 4.08 8.16 -4.11
N MET A 42 5.20 8.88 -4.19
CA MET A 42 5.19 10.33 -4.47
C MET A 42 4.37 10.68 -5.71
N GLY A 43 3.50 11.68 -5.57
CA GLY A 43 2.60 12.11 -6.63
C GLY A 43 1.44 11.15 -6.90
N ALA A 44 1.25 10.13 -6.08
CA ALA A 44 0.13 9.21 -6.19
C ALA A 44 -1.02 9.52 -5.22
N ARG A 45 -2.19 9.01 -5.57
CA ARG A 45 -3.35 8.96 -4.70
C ARG A 45 -3.86 7.54 -4.55
N PHE A 46 -4.41 7.25 -3.38
CA PHE A 46 -5.00 5.97 -3.06
C PHE A 46 -6.05 6.07 -1.96
N ARG A 47 -6.92 5.08 -1.86
CA ARG A 47 -7.87 4.91 -0.77
C ARG A 47 -7.22 4.21 0.42
N LEU A 48 -7.45 4.74 1.61
CA LEU A 48 -6.95 4.20 2.86
C LEU A 48 -8.10 4.11 3.86
N THR A 49 -8.40 2.90 4.35
CA THR A 49 -9.29 2.73 5.50
C THR A 49 -8.46 2.85 6.77
N ALA A 50 -8.74 3.88 7.56
CA ALA A 50 -7.99 4.17 8.78
C ALA A 50 -8.21 3.06 9.82
N SER A 51 -7.12 2.53 10.39
CA SER A 51 -7.15 1.53 11.45
C SER A 51 -6.65 2.06 12.78
N ASN A 52 -5.77 3.08 12.76
CA ASN A 52 -5.21 3.70 13.95
C ASN A 52 -4.69 5.12 13.65
N VAL A 53 -4.63 6.00 14.66
CA VAL A 53 -3.98 7.31 14.59
C VAL A 53 -2.90 7.38 15.66
N ASP A 54 -1.65 7.56 15.23
CA ASP A 54 -0.49 7.67 16.10
C ASP A 54 -0.18 9.14 16.36
N TYR A 55 -0.50 9.58 17.58
CA TYR A 55 -0.30 10.94 18.06
C TYR A 55 1.12 11.20 18.61
N ASP A 56 1.93 10.16 18.80
CA ASP A 56 3.29 10.27 19.35
C ASP A 56 4.33 10.60 18.27
N THR A 57 3.93 10.58 16.99
CA THR A 57 4.77 11.00 15.87
C THR A 57 4.59 12.48 15.55
N ASP A 58 5.68 13.17 15.18
CA ASP A 58 5.62 14.48 14.51
C ASP A 58 6.14 14.35 13.07
N PRO A 59 5.25 14.45 12.06
CA PRO A 59 3.82 14.73 12.18
C PRO A 59 2.98 13.56 12.65
N VAL A 60 1.79 13.85 13.19
CA VAL A 60 0.78 12.82 13.51
C VAL A 60 0.52 11.96 12.28
N THR A 61 0.61 10.64 12.46
CA THR A 61 0.42 9.66 11.39
C THR A 61 -0.87 8.88 11.58
N VAL A 62 -1.38 8.34 10.48
CA VAL A 62 -2.49 7.40 10.47
C VAL A 62 -1.99 6.10 9.87
N GLU A 63 -2.29 5.00 10.54
CA GLU A 63 -2.13 3.66 10.02
C GLU A 63 -3.45 3.27 9.35
N GLY A 64 -3.36 2.58 8.22
CA GLY A 64 -4.54 2.07 7.59
C GLY A 64 -4.25 0.97 6.59
N LEU A 65 -5.33 0.44 6.07
CA LEU A 65 -5.33 -0.62 5.07
C LEU A 65 -5.67 -0.02 3.71
N ARG A 66 -4.80 -0.30 2.75
CA ARG A 66 -4.97 0.07 1.36
C ARG A 66 -5.32 -1.17 0.55
N LEU A 67 -6.39 -1.10 -0.24
CA LEU A 67 -6.72 -2.12 -1.22
C LEU A 67 -5.98 -1.82 -2.53
N ILE A 68 -5.20 -2.78 -3.01
CA ILE A 68 -4.43 -2.67 -4.25
C ILE A 68 -4.65 -3.88 -5.14
N GLU A 69 -4.36 -3.74 -6.41
CA GLU A 69 -4.20 -4.87 -7.31
C GLU A 69 -2.73 -5.27 -7.42
N ARG A 70 -2.44 -6.58 -7.31
CA ARG A 70 -1.10 -7.15 -7.52
C ARG A 70 -1.10 -8.13 -8.68
N SER A 71 -0.04 -8.06 -9.49
CA SER A 71 0.25 -8.96 -10.61
C SER A 71 1.06 -10.20 -10.20
N HIS A 72 1.36 -10.34 -8.92
CA HIS A 72 2.04 -11.48 -8.34
C HIS A 72 1.33 -11.92 -7.05
N THR A 73 1.45 -13.20 -6.75
CA THR A 73 0.95 -13.83 -5.53
C THR A 73 2.03 -14.72 -4.94
N ASP A 74 1.88 -15.05 -3.67
CA ASP A 74 2.60 -16.13 -3.05
C ASP A 74 1.67 -17.28 -2.69
N VAL A 75 2.19 -18.50 -2.80
CA VAL A 75 1.50 -19.73 -2.40
C VAL A 75 2.46 -20.57 -1.58
N MET A 76 2.01 -20.98 -0.40
CA MET A 76 2.72 -21.98 0.39
C MET A 76 2.54 -23.34 -0.24
N LEU A 77 3.66 -24.02 -0.53
CA LEU A 77 3.61 -25.40 -0.97
C LEU A 77 3.27 -26.30 0.20
N THR A 78 2.36 -27.23 -0.04
CA THR A 78 2.17 -28.39 0.83
C THR A 78 3.38 -29.33 0.76
N ASP A 79 3.56 -30.19 1.76
CA ASP A 79 4.63 -31.20 1.76
C ASP A 79 4.55 -32.14 0.54
N ASP A 80 3.35 -32.49 0.10
CA ASP A 80 3.12 -33.33 -1.08
C ASP A 80 3.55 -32.61 -2.37
N GLN A 81 3.20 -31.33 -2.52
CA GLN A 81 3.63 -30.51 -3.66
C GLN A 81 5.15 -30.31 -3.67
N ALA A 82 5.75 -30.08 -2.50
CA ALA A 82 7.20 -29.98 -2.36
C ALA A 82 7.89 -31.28 -2.80
N THR A 83 7.38 -32.43 -2.33
CA THR A 83 7.89 -33.75 -2.70
C THR A 83 7.75 -34.03 -4.19
N ALA A 84 6.60 -33.69 -4.79
CA ALA A 84 6.37 -33.83 -6.23
C ALA A 84 7.33 -32.97 -7.08
N LEU A 85 7.82 -31.87 -6.54
CA LEU A 85 8.84 -31.01 -7.16
C LEU A 85 10.28 -31.47 -6.86
N GLY A 86 10.47 -32.58 -6.14
CA GLY A 86 11.78 -33.09 -5.75
C GLY A 86 12.44 -32.32 -4.59
N LEU A 87 11.66 -31.55 -3.83
CA LEU A 87 12.13 -30.78 -2.69
C LEU A 87 11.94 -31.56 -1.38
N ALA A 88 12.72 -31.25 -0.36
CA ALA A 88 12.64 -31.91 0.94
C ALA A 88 11.36 -31.49 1.70
N PRO A 89 10.50 -32.41 2.17
CA PRO A 89 9.27 -32.03 2.88
C PRO A 89 9.58 -31.36 4.23
N LYS A 90 8.57 -30.67 4.81
CA LYS A 90 8.61 -29.98 6.11
C LYS A 90 9.54 -28.77 6.20
N GLN A 91 10.06 -28.29 5.07
CA GLN A 91 10.87 -27.06 5.01
C GLN A 91 10.04 -25.78 4.85
N GLY A 92 8.76 -25.90 4.51
CA GLY A 92 7.86 -24.74 4.36
C GLY A 92 8.23 -23.86 3.18
N TYR A 93 8.23 -24.42 1.96
CA TYR A 93 8.54 -23.65 0.75
C TYR A 93 7.40 -22.71 0.33
N ARG A 94 7.78 -21.54 -0.17
CA ARG A 94 6.87 -20.54 -0.75
C ARG A 94 7.25 -20.28 -2.20
N VAL A 95 6.27 -20.35 -3.10
CA VAL A 95 6.43 -19.90 -4.49
C VAL A 95 5.91 -18.47 -4.58
N VAL A 96 6.68 -17.59 -5.22
CA VAL A 96 6.30 -16.20 -5.50
C VAL A 96 6.37 -15.98 -7.00
N GLY A 97 5.28 -15.51 -7.61
CA GLY A 97 5.24 -15.30 -9.06
C GLY A 97 3.90 -14.79 -9.56
N SER A 98 3.78 -14.66 -10.88
CA SER A 98 2.54 -14.21 -11.53
C SER A 98 1.57 -15.36 -11.77
N LEU A 99 0.29 -15.11 -11.51
CA LEU A 99 -0.79 -15.99 -11.93
C LEU A 99 -1.13 -15.69 -13.38
N VAL A 100 -1.11 -16.71 -14.25
CA VAL A 100 -1.39 -16.57 -15.68
C VAL A 100 -2.61 -17.42 -16.03
N ASP A 101 -3.57 -16.84 -16.75
CA ASP A 101 -4.75 -17.56 -17.20
C ASP A 101 -4.48 -18.48 -18.41
N ARG A 102 -5.50 -19.21 -18.85
CA ARG A 102 -5.38 -20.14 -20.01
C ARG A 102 -5.05 -19.45 -21.33
N THR A 103 -5.21 -18.13 -21.42
CA THR A 103 -4.90 -17.32 -22.61
C THR A 103 -3.49 -16.73 -22.56
N GLY A 104 -2.74 -16.97 -21.49
CA GLY A 104 -1.39 -16.43 -21.29
C GLY A 104 -1.38 -15.02 -20.68
N ARG A 105 -2.52 -14.51 -20.18
CA ARG A 105 -2.60 -13.17 -19.58
C ARG A 105 -2.36 -13.24 -18.08
N VAL A 106 -1.62 -12.26 -17.55
CA VAL A 106 -1.40 -12.11 -16.11
C VAL A 106 -2.70 -11.68 -15.43
N ALA A 107 -3.15 -12.46 -14.45
CA ALA A 107 -4.26 -12.12 -13.58
C ALA A 107 -3.79 -11.14 -12.50
N CYS A 108 -4.55 -10.07 -12.31
CA CYS A 108 -4.36 -9.14 -11.19
C CYS A 108 -5.31 -9.53 -10.07
N LEU A 109 -4.79 -9.68 -8.85
CA LEU A 109 -5.55 -10.09 -7.69
C LEU A 109 -5.65 -8.93 -6.68
N PRO A 110 -6.80 -8.76 -6.01
CA PRO A 110 -6.91 -7.81 -4.92
C PRO A 110 -6.02 -8.23 -3.75
N SER A 111 -5.32 -7.27 -3.16
CA SER A 111 -4.45 -7.44 -2.01
C SER A 111 -4.60 -6.28 -1.04
N ILE A 112 -4.37 -6.54 0.25
CA ILE A 112 -4.44 -5.53 1.29
C ILE A 112 -3.02 -5.24 1.76
N GLU A 113 -2.66 -3.96 1.74
CA GLU A 113 -1.35 -3.49 2.18
C GLU A 113 -1.50 -2.50 3.35
N PRO A 114 -0.92 -2.79 4.53
CA PRO A 114 -0.86 -1.82 5.61
C PRO A 114 0.15 -0.72 5.26
N ILE A 115 -0.23 0.53 5.51
CA ILE A 115 0.66 1.68 5.31
C ILE A 115 0.42 2.72 6.39
N ARG A 116 1.49 3.46 6.74
CA ARG A 116 1.40 4.64 7.60
C ARG A 116 1.71 5.89 6.80
N VAL A 117 0.87 6.91 6.95
CA VAL A 117 1.05 8.20 6.28
C VAL A 117 0.74 9.37 7.21
N PRO A 118 1.32 10.55 7.01
CA PRO A 118 0.93 11.76 7.74
C PRO A 118 -0.54 12.11 7.55
N VAL A 119 -1.26 12.45 8.64
CA VAL A 119 -2.69 12.82 8.58
C VAL A 119 -2.96 13.97 7.61
N ARG A 120 -2.02 14.91 7.49
CA ARG A 120 -2.14 16.07 6.58
C ARG A 120 -2.33 15.68 5.11
N TRP A 121 -1.97 14.46 4.73
CA TRP A 121 -2.15 13.94 3.36
C TRP A 121 -3.57 13.43 3.11
N LEU A 122 -4.37 13.19 4.15
CA LEU A 122 -5.73 12.68 4.02
C LEU A 122 -6.69 13.77 3.54
N ARG A 123 -7.61 13.35 2.68
CA ARG A 123 -8.79 14.08 2.23
C ARG A 123 -10.03 13.19 2.43
N PRO A 124 -11.19 13.79 2.78
CA PRO A 124 -12.47 13.08 2.71
C PRO A 124 -12.66 12.48 1.31
N ALA A 125 -13.23 11.28 1.24
CA ALA A 125 -13.39 10.58 -0.04
C ALA A 125 -14.37 11.28 -0.99
N ASP A 126 -15.25 12.12 -0.45
CA ASP A 126 -16.24 12.93 -1.14
C ASP A 126 -15.76 14.38 -1.43
N ASP A 127 -14.51 14.74 -1.11
CA ASP A 127 -13.99 16.09 -1.35
C ASP A 127 -14.00 16.40 -2.86
N PRO A 128 -14.81 17.38 -3.34
CA PRO A 128 -14.93 17.69 -4.76
C PRO A 128 -13.63 18.19 -5.39
N ARG A 129 -12.66 18.64 -4.60
CA ARG A 129 -11.34 19.07 -5.09
C ARG A 129 -10.51 17.90 -5.61
N LEU A 130 -10.82 16.67 -5.23
CA LEU A 130 -10.12 15.47 -5.70
C LEU A 130 -10.24 15.28 -7.21
N ALA A 131 -11.32 15.74 -7.82
CA ALA A 131 -11.53 15.68 -9.28
C ALA A 131 -10.52 16.53 -10.07
N ARG A 132 -9.88 17.53 -9.43
CA ARG A 132 -8.93 18.44 -10.07
C ARG A 132 -7.47 18.14 -9.74
N CYS A 133 -7.23 17.07 -8.98
CA CYS A 133 -5.88 16.71 -8.52
C CYS A 133 -5.13 15.92 -9.60
N SER A 134 -3.88 16.27 -9.86
CA SER A 134 -3.00 15.61 -10.85
C SER A 134 -2.33 14.33 -10.35
N HIS A 135 -2.77 13.79 -9.21
CA HIS A 135 -2.12 12.62 -8.62
C HIS A 135 -2.48 11.37 -9.41
N ARG A 136 -1.51 10.49 -9.66
CA ARG A 136 -1.72 9.21 -10.35
C ARG A 136 -2.45 8.23 -9.43
N ASP A 137 -3.38 7.45 -9.97
CA ASP A 137 -4.10 6.43 -9.20
C ASP A 137 -3.17 5.26 -8.93
N ALA A 138 -2.83 5.04 -7.66
CA ALA A 138 -2.01 3.90 -7.30
C ALA A 138 -2.85 2.64 -7.04
N ASP A 139 -4.16 2.71 -6.83
CA ASP A 139 -4.96 1.52 -6.43
C ASP A 139 -5.18 0.51 -7.56
N LEU A 140 -4.95 0.94 -8.80
CA LEU A 140 -5.17 0.15 -10.01
C LEU A 140 -3.84 -0.26 -10.62
N TRP A 141 -3.80 -1.49 -11.14
CA TRP A 141 -2.67 -1.96 -11.94
C TRP A 141 -2.89 -1.68 -13.44
N PRO A 142 -1.85 -1.36 -14.23
CA PRO A 142 -0.49 -1.03 -13.80
C PRO A 142 -0.47 0.30 -13.05
N PHE A 143 0.43 0.43 -12.07
CA PHE A 143 0.66 1.69 -11.36
C PHE A 143 1.23 2.74 -12.34
N MET A 144 0.38 3.36 -13.16
CA MET A 144 0.77 4.41 -14.10
C MET A 144 1.23 5.67 -13.37
#